data_AF-A0A8H7BW47-F1
#
_entry.id   AF-A0A8H7BW47-F1
#
_cell.length_a   1.000
_cell.length_b   1.000
_cell.length_c   1.000
_cell.angle_alpha   90.00
_cell.angle_beta   90.00
_cell.angle_gamma   90.00
#
_symmetry.space_group_name_H-M   'P 1'
#
loop_
_entity.id
_entity.type
_entity.pdbx_description
1 polymer ?
#
loop_
_entity_poly.entity_id
_entity_poly.type
_entity_poly.pdbx_seq_one_letter_code
_entity_poly.pdbx_strand_id
1 'polypeptide(L)'
;MESRELFGGAIVAPINPTFVDASQFRQIPDNQEVFLDMQTQQSLIVELLEAVDAQNEDIARYHFEQVASDNEAVEYKVNTVQSVPTETATPCLPADITSVYVLQGTQQVAKFNEDKHQAYNVVQIWLAVVRLATVATDLVVTINAPVAVAPGSSESMAASLTELAVVEQEITGLLRGLTIKDWSLFG
;
A
#
# COMPACT_ATOMS: atom_id res chain seq x y z
N MET A 1 9.17 8.75 -11.79
CA MET A 1 8.26 7.60 -11.85
C MET A 1 8.12 7.17 -13.30
N GLU A 2 8.01 5.87 -13.53
CA GLU A 2 7.80 5.27 -14.86
C GLU A 2 6.45 4.56 -14.90
N SER A 3 5.80 4.58 -16.06
CA SER A 3 4.52 3.90 -16.26
C SER A 3 4.72 2.39 -16.19
N ARG A 4 3.96 1.72 -15.32
CA ARG A 4 3.94 0.26 -15.18
C ARG A 4 2.56 -0.28 -15.50
N GLU A 5 2.54 -1.41 -16.18
CA GLU A 5 1.34 -2.23 -16.40
C GLU A 5 1.13 -3.12 -15.17
N LEU A 6 -0.10 -3.15 -14.68
CA LEU A 6 -0.58 -3.95 -13.56
C LEU A 6 -1.71 -4.85 -14.06
N PHE A 7 -1.85 -6.05 -13.50
CA PHE A 7 -2.91 -7.00 -13.82
C PHE A 7 -3.01 -7.28 -15.32
N GLY A 8 -1.88 -7.66 -15.92
CA GLY A 8 -1.81 -7.93 -17.37
C GLY A 8 -2.05 -6.70 -18.26
N GLY A 9 -1.84 -5.49 -17.72
CA GLY A 9 -2.02 -4.22 -18.45
C GLY A 9 -3.44 -3.65 -18.39
N ALA A 10 -4.36 -4.31 -17.68
CA ALA A 10 -5.70 -3.79 -17.45
C ALA A 10 -5.69 -2.50 -16.61
N ILE A 11 -4.68 -2.34 -15.75
CA ILE A 11 -4.42 -1.12 -14.99
C ILE A 11 -3.03 -0.61 -15.32
N VAL A 12 -2.86 0.71 -15.35
CA VAL A 12 -1.57 1.36 -15.54
C VAL A 12 -1.37 2.40 -14.45
N ALA A 13 -0.21 2.41 -13.81
CA ALA A 13 0.13 3.39 -12.78
C ALA A 13 1.62 3.76 -12.85
N PRO A 14 1.99 5.00 -12.50
CA PRO A 14 3.39 5.38 -12.38
C PRO A 14 3.97 4.83 -11.07
N ILE A 15 5.07 4.08 -11.18
CA ILE A 15 5.81 3.52 -10.04
C ILE A 15 7.26 4.02 -10.10
N ASN A 16 7.88 4.25 -8.94
CA ASN A 16 9.29 4.66 -8.89
C ASN A 16 10.19 3.51 -9.42
N PRO A 17 11.12 3.76 -10.36
CA PRO A 17 11.94 2.70 -10.96
C PRO A 17 12.80 1.89 -9.99
N THR A 18 13.03 2.39 -8.77
CA THR A 18 13.73 1.65 -7.71
C THR A 18 12.94 0.45 -7.19
N PHE A 19 11.61 0.48 -7.34
CA PHE A 19 10.74 -0.64 -7.02
C PHE A 19 10.85 -1.73 -8.08
N VAL A 20 11.31 -2.90 -7.64
CA VAL A 20 11.46 -4.11 -8.44
C VAL A 20 10.25 -5.01 -8.20
N ASP A 21 9.68 -5.55 -9.27
CA ASP A 21 8.56 -6.48 -9.21
C ASP A 21 8.97 -7.80 -8.52
N ALA A 22 8.25 -8.14 -7.45
CA ALA A 22 8.48 -9.32 -6.64
C ALA A 22 8.07 -10.62 -7.33
N SER A 23 7.20 -10.57 -8.35
CA SER A 23 6.74 -11.72 -9.13
C SER A 23 7.89 -12.45 -9.84
N GLN A 24 8.99 -11.74 -10.08
CA GLN A 24 10.24 -12.29 -10.64
C GLN A 24 10.92 -13.29 -9.70
N PHE A 25 10.62 -13.23 -8.40
CA PHE A 25 11.31 -14.02 -7.36
C PHE A 25 10.37 -15.00 -6.65
N ARG A 26 9.08 -14.69 -6.58
CA ARG A 26 8.08 -15.51 -5.89
C ARG A 26 6.74 -15.43 -6.62
N GLN A 27 5.88 -16.42 -6.39
CA GLN A 27 4.49 -16.32 -6.82
C GLN A 27 3.76 -15.26 -5.99
N ILE A 28 2.97 -14.43 -6.68
CA ILE A 28 2.09 -13.42 -6.10
C ILE A 28 0.65 -13.82 -6.48
N PRO A 29 -0.34 -13.68 -5.58
CA PRO A 29 -1.74 -13.90 -5.93
C PRO A 29 -2.17 -13.06 -7.13
N ASP A 30 -3.07 -13.58 -7.97
CA ASP A 30 -3.49 -12.91 -9.21
C ASP A 30 -4.18 -11.55 -8.97
N ASN A 31 -4.73 -11.35 -7.77
CA ASN A 31 -5.36 -10.09 -7.36
C ASN A 31 -4.37 -9.10 -6.73
N GLN A 32 -3.07 -9.42 -6.68
CA GLN A 32 -2.02 -8.60 -6.08
C GLN A 32 -0.88 -8.30 -7.06
N GLU A 33 -0.31 -7.12 -6.92
CA GLU A 33 0.94 -6.70 -7.55
C GLU A 33 1.87 -6.20 -6.44
N VAL A 34 3.06 -6.80 -6.30
CA VAL A 34 3.98 -6.52 -5.20
C VAL A 34 5.32 -6.06 -5.75
N PHE A 35 5.78 -4.90 -5.27
CA PHE A 35 7.07 -4.32 -5.62
C PHE A 35 7.91 -4.06 -4.38
N LEU A 36 9.22 -4.23 -4.51
CA LEU A 36 10.19 -4.09 -3.42
C LEU A 36 11.27 -3.09 -3.81
N ASP A 37 11.59 -2.16 -2.91
CA ASP A 37 12.75 -1.29 -3.04
C ASP A 37 13.87 -1.79 -2.10
N MET A 38 14.96 -2.27 -2.70
CA MET A 38 16.09 -2.84 -1.95
C MET A 38 16.95 -1.78 -1.26
N GLN A 39 16.83 -0.50 -1.64
CA GLN A 39 17.58 0.60 -1.03
C GLN A 39 16.88 1.12 0.22
N THR A 40 15.56 1.33 0.13
CA THR A 40 14.75 1.87 1.23
C THR A 40 14.11 0.79 2.10
N GLN A 41 14.19 -0.49 1.67
CA GLN A 41 13.50 -1.63 2.27
C GLN A 41 11.97 -1.45 2.30
N GLN A 42 11.44 -0.64 1.38
CA GLN A 42 10.01 -0.45 1.25
C GLN A 42 9.38 -1.55 0.41
N SER A 43 8.12 -1.84 0.69
CA SER A 43 7.28 -2.63 -0.22
C SER A 43 6.05 -1.83 -0.62
N LEU A 44 5.77 -1.78 -1.91
CA LEU A 44 4.55 -1.26 -2.50
C LEU A 44 3.68 -2.44 -2.93
N ILE A 45 2.45 -2.47 -2.47
CA ILE A 45 1.47 -3.51 -2.79
C ILE A 45 0.25 -2.83 -3.40
N VAL A 46 -0.21 -3.31 -4.55
CA VAL A 46 -1.48 -2.93 -5.15
C VAL A 46 -2.36 -4.16 -5.19
N GLU A 47 -3.52 -4.11 -4.57
CA GLU A 47 -4.42 -5.26 -4.43
C GLU A 47 -5.85 -4.90 -4.85
N LEU A 48 -6.51 -5.84 -5.52
CA LEU A 48 -7.93 -5.77 -5.85
C LEU A 48 -8.71 -6.62 -4.85
N LEU A 49 -9.57 -5.96 -4.07
CA LEU A 49 -10.43 -6.59 -3.06
C LEU A 49 -11.90 -6.29 -3.35
N GLU A 50 -12.79 -7.13 -2.83
CA GLU A 50 -14.21 -6.82 -2.81
C GLU A 50 -14.49 -5.57 -1.96
N ALA A 51 -15.44 -4.76 -2.40
CA ALA A 51 -15.86 -3.58 -1.64
C ALA A 51 -16.43 -4.00 -0.28
N VAL A 52 -15.79 -3.54 0.78
CA VAL A 52 -16.21 -3.86 2.16
C VAL A 52 -17.50 -3.14 2.54
N ASP A 53 -18.31 -3.76 3.41
CA ASP A 53 -19.51 -3.15 3.99
C ASP A 53 -19.15 -2.13 5.09
N ALA A 54 -18.50 -1.05 4.65
CA ALA A 54 -18.13 0.10 5.44
C ALA A 54 -18.32 1.38 4.62
N GLN A 55 -18.38 2.52 5.29
CA GLN A 55 -18.63 3.82 4.66
C GLN A 55 -17.54 4.82 5.03
N ASN A 56 -17.27 5.76 4.12
CA ASN A 56 -16.33 6.86 4.33
C ASN A 56 -14.96 6.36 4.80
N GLU A 57 -14.32 7.06 5.74
CA GLU A 57 -13.00 6.72 6.26
C GLU A 57 -12.93 5.34 6.95
N ASP A 58 -14.06 4.75 7.36
CA ASP A 58 -14.07 3.41 7.96
C ASP A 58 -13.69 2.32 6.95
N ILE A 59 -13.83 2.58 5.66
CA ILE A 59 -13.33 1.71 4.58
C ILE A 59 -11.81 1.57 4.70
N ALA A 60 -11.09 2.69 4.81
CA ALA A 60 -9.64 2.66 4.94
C ALA A 60 -9.18 2.08 6.28
N ARG A 61 -9.93 2.32 7.37
CA ARG A 61 -9.64 1.72 8.68
C ARG A 61 -9.78 0.20 8.63
N TYR A 62 -10.85 -0.31 8.02
CA TYR A 62 -11.05 -1.75 7.86
C TYR A 62 -9.88 -2.40 7.12
N HIS A 63 -9.50 -1.85 5.95
CA HIS A 63 -8.38 -2.40 5.17
C HIS A 63 -7.05 -2.27 5.91
N PHE A 64 -6.82 -1.19 6.68
CA PHE A 64 -5.63 -1.04 7.51
C PHE A 64 -5.55 -2.10 8.62
N GLU A 65 -6.68 -2.49 9.21
CA GLU A 65 -6.75 -3.57 10.19
C GLU A 65 -6.45 -4.93 9.56
N GLN A 66 -6.92 -5.19 8.33
CA GLN A 66 -6.57 -6.40 7.59
C GLN A 66 -5.06 -6.45 7.31
N VAL A 67 -4.48 -5.35 6.80
CA VAL A 67 -3.02 -5.26 6.60
C VAL A 67 -2.24 -5.47 7.89
N ALA A 68 -2.73 -4.97 9.03
CA ALA A 68 -2.11 -5.21 10.33
C ALA A 68 -2.17 -6.69 10.73
N SER A 69 -3.28 -7.37 10.46
CA SER A 69 -3.43 -8.80 10.68
C SER A 69 -2.49 -9.61 9.78
N ASP A 70 -2.41 -9.28 8.49
CA ASP A 70 -1.54 -9.97 7.52
C ASP A 70 -0.05 -9.79 7.83
N ASN A 71 0.31 -8.65 8.38
CA ASN A 71 1.66 -8.37 8.88
C ASN A 71 1.93 -8.98 10.26
N GLU A 72 0.98 -9.67 10.87
CA GLU A 72 1.07 -10.21 12.25
C GLU A 72 1.47 -9.12 13.27
N ALA A 73 0.93 -7.91 13.10
CA ALA A 73 1.24 -6.78 13.96
C ALA A 73 0.73 -7.02 15.39
N VAL A 74 1.60 -6.85 16.38
CA VAL A 74 1.23 -6.96 17.81
C VAL A 74 0.49 -5.72 18.31
N GLU A 75 0.77 -4.58 17.69
CA GLU A 75 0.12 -3.29 17.95
C GLU A 75 0.04 -2.52 16.65
N TYR A 76 -1.07 -1.83 16.41
CA TYR A 76 -1.22 -0.92 15.30
C TYR A 76 -1.97 0.33 15.72
N LYS A 77 -1.68 1.45 15.05
CA LYS A 77 -2.29 2.75 15.33
C LYS A 77 -2.51 3.52 14.05
N VAL A 78 -3.72 4.03 13.88
CA VAL A 78 -4.05 5.01 12.84
C VAL A 78 -3.58 6.40 13.31
N ASN A 79 -2.78 7.06 12.50
CA ASN A 79 -2.29 8.42 12.77
C ASN A 79 -3.20 9.45 12.10
N THR A 80 -3.51 9.26 10.82
CA THR A 80 -4.42 10.10 10.04
C THR A 80 -5.24 9.24 9.10
N VAL A 81 -6.46 9.69 8.80
CA VAL A 81 -7.29 9.13 7.74
C VAL A 81 -8.21 10.22 7.23
N GLN A 82 -8.38 10.28 5.92
CA GLN A 82 -9.16 11.31 5.25
C GLN A 82 -9.71 10.83 3.92
N SER A 83 -10.93 11.24 3.58
CA SER A 83 -11.38 11.25 2.19
C SER A 83 -10.63 12.34 1.40
N VAL A 84 -10.18 12.01 0.19
CA VAL A 84 -9.52 12.97 -0.71
C VAL A 84 -10.40 13.17 -1.95
N PRO A 85 -10.59 14.42 -2.44
CA PRO A 85 -11.35 14.65 -3.66
C PRO A 85 -10.82 13.83 -4.84
N THR A 86 -11.69 13.09 -5.49
CA THR A 86 -11.31 12.16 -6.57
C THR A 86 -10.62 12.90 -7.73
N GLU A 87 -11.05 14.13 -8.04
CA GLU A 87 -10.51 14.95 -9.11
C GLU A 87 -9.04 15.35 -8.86
N THR A 88 -8.60 15.38 -7.60
CA THR A 88 -7.22 15.69 -7.24
C THR A 88 -6.39 14.45 -6.98
N ALA A 89 -6.98 13.43 -6.33
CA ALA A 89 -6.30 12.20 -5.97
C ALA A 89 -6.07 11.28 -7.17
N THR A 90 -7.10 11.05 -7.97
CA THR A 90 -7.10 10.12 -9.11
C THR A 90 -7.77 10.77 -10.33
N PRO A 91 -7.16 11.82 -10.92
CA PRO A 91 -7.74 12.60 -12.01
C PRO A 91 -7.96 11.80 -13.31
N CYS A 92 -7.33 10.63 -13.43
CA CYS A 92 -7.47 9.73 -14.57
C CYS A 92 -8.64 8.73 -14.41
N LEU A 93 -9.35 8.76 -13.28
CA LEU A 93 -10.51 7.91 -12.99
C LEU A 93 -11.82 8.72 -13.01
N PRO A 94 -12.95 8.09 -13.38
CA PRO A 94 -14.27 8.73 -13.38
C PRO A 94 -14.74 9.08 -11.96
N ALA A 95 -14.95 10.37 -11.69
CA ALA A 95 -15.26 10.89 -10.35
C ALA A 95 -16.65 10.50 -9.82
N ASP A 96 -17.60 10.20 -10.70
CA ASP A 96 -18.98 9.82 -10.35
C ASP A 96 -19.09 8.41 -9.77
N ILE A 97 -18.08 7.57 -9.97
CA ILE A 97 -18.07 6.17 -9.52
C ILE A 97 -16.88 5.83 -8.63
N THR A 98 -16.00 6.81 -8.36
CA THR A 98 -14.74 6.60 -7.64
C THR A 98 -14.69 7.45 -6.37
N SER A 99 -14.35 6.82 -5.24
CA SER A 99 -14.08 7.50 -3.97
C SER A 99 -12.69 7.11 -3.47
N VAL A 100 -11.95 8.08 -2.92
CA VAL A 100 -10.55 7.86 -2.49
C VAL A 100 -10.40 8.19 -1.01
N TYR A 101 -9.79 7.26 -0.27
CA TYR A 101 -9.47 7.41 1.15
C TYR A 101 -7.99 7.14 1.36
N VAL A 102 -7.30 8.03 2.07
CA VAL A 102 -5.88 7.87 2.39
C VAL A 102 -5.72 7.80 3.90
N LEU A 103 -4.94 6.82 4.35
CA LEU A 103 -4.65 6.54 5.74
C LEU A 103 -3.14 6.43 5.95
N GLN A 104 -2.68 7.05 7.02
CA GLN A 104 -1.33 6.87 7.53
C GLN A 104 -1.41 6.24 8.92
N GLY A 105 -0.66 5.17 9.17
CA GLY A 105 -0.65 4.47 10.45
C GLY A 105 0.65 3.72 10.72
N THR A 106 0.90 3.36 11.96
CA THR A 106 2.11 2.62 12.36
C THR A 106 1.73 1.24 12.84
N GLN A 107 2.59 0.26 12.59
CA GLN A 107 2.46 -1.11 13.07
C GLN A 107 3.75 -1.55 13.78
N GLN A 108 3.60 -2.31 14.85
CA GLN A 108 4.70 -3.02 15.51
C GLN A 108 4.63 -4.50 15.12
N VAL A 109 5.68 -5.00 14.50
CA VAL A 109 5.74 -6.39 14.03
C VAL A 109 6.85 -7.12 14.78
N ALA A 110 6.54 -8.30 15.31
CA ALA A 110 7.51 -9.13 16.01
C ALA A 110 8.51 -9.74 15.02
N LYS A 111 9.79 -9.86 15.42
CA LYS A 111 10.77 -10.60 14.62
C LYS A 111 10.43 -12.09 14.66
N PHE A 112 10.29 -12.72 13.49
CA PHE A 112 10.17 -14.17 13.38
C PHE A 112 11.29 -14.83 14.21
N ASN A 113 10.90 -15.63 15.21
CA ASN A 113 11.71 -16.65 15.88
C ASN A 113 12.63 -16.28 17.08
N GLU A 114 12.37 -15.23 17.87
CA GLU A 114 13.16 -14.98 19.10
C GLU A 114 12.31 -14.82 20.39
N ASP A 115 12.00 -15.94 21.04
CA ASP A 115 11.37 -16.06 22.37
C ASP A 115 12.12 -15.38 23.54
N LYS A 116 13.20 -14.62 23.31
CA LYS A 116 14.10 -14.15 24.38
C LYS A 116 14.39 -12.66 24.42
N HIS A 117 14.09 -11.89 23.38
CA HIS A 117 14.28 -10.44 23.42
C HIS A 117 13.13 -9.79 22.64
N GLN A 118 12.31 -9.01 23.33
CA GLN A 118 11.15 -8.26 22.81
C GLN A 118 11.60 -7.18 21.78
N ALA A 119 12.14 -7.62 20.65
CA ALA A 119 12.61 -6.77 19.57
C ALA A 119 11.47 -6.63 18.55
N TYR A 120 10.87 -5.44 18.51
CA TYR A 120 9.81 -5.09 17.56
C TYR A 120 10.38 -4.17 16.48
N ASN A 121 10.00 -4.44 15.24
CA ASN A 121 10.20 -3.49 14.15
C ASN A 121 9.00 -2.57 14.08
N VAL A 122 9.26 -1.25 13.97
CA VAL A 122 8.20 -0.27 13.74
C VAL A 122 8.14 0.03 12.26
N VAL A 123 7.00 -0.26 11.65
CA VAL A 123 6.72 -0.01 10.24
C VAL A 123 5.69 1.10 10.13
N GLN A 124 6.00 2.12 9.34
CA GLN A 124 5.04 3.11 8.90
C GLN A 124 4.33 2.57 7.68
N ILE A 125 3.01 2.66 7.71
CA ILE A 125 2.14 2.23 6.61
C ILE A 125 1.48 3.47 6.04
N TRP A 126 1.51 3.58 4.72
CA TRP A 126 0.64 4.44 3.93
C TRP A 126 -0.31 3.57 3.16
N LEU A 127 -1.61 3.84 3.28
CA LEU A 127 -2.66 3.07 2.65
C LEU A 127 -3.58 4.03 1.90
N ALA A 128 -3.88 3.71 0.65
CA ALA A 128 -4.91 4.38 -0.12
C ALA A 128 -5.93 3.37 -0.62
N VAL A 129 -7.21 3.64 -0.40
CA VAL A 129 -8.30 2.86 -0.96
C VAL A 129 -8.97 3.68 -2.06
N VAL A 130 -8.98 3.14 -3.27
CA VAL A 130 -9.72 3.66 -4.41
C VAL A 130 -10.93 2.75 -4.61
N ARG A 131 -12.09 3.18 -4.11
CA ARG A 131 -13.35 2.44 -4.22
C ARG A 131 -14.00 2.71 -5.56
N LEU A 132 -14.27 1.65 -6.32
CA LEU A 132 -14.93 1.65 -7.62
C LEU A 132 -16.37 1.12 -7.47
N ALA A 133 -17.33 2.02 -7.28
CA ALA A 133 -18.68 1.67 -6.83
C ALA A 133 -19.46 0.81 -7.83
N THR A 134 -19.26 0.99 -9.13
CA THR A 134 -20.00 0.26 -10.18
C THR A 134 -19.62 -1.20 -10.31
N VAL A 135 -18.41 -1.56 -9.88
CA VAL A 135 -17.87 -2.93 -9.96
C VAL A 135 -17.63 -3.54 -8.58
N ALA A 136 -18.09 -2.87 -7.51
CA ALA A 136 -17.96 -3.34 -6.13
C ALA A 136 -16.52 -3.78 -5.76
N THR A 137 -15.53 -2.99 -6.16
CA THR A 137 -14.11 -3.27 -5.91
C THR A 137 -13.47 -2.15 -5.10
N ASP A 138 -12.67 -2.53 -4.12
CA ASP A 138 -11.71 -1.66 -3.44
C ASP A 138 -10.30 -1.97 -4.00
N LEU A 139 -9.72 -1.02 -4.73
CA LEU A 139 -8.31 -1.09 -5.11
C LEU A 139 -7.50 -0.49 -3.95
N VAL A 140 -6.77 -1.35 -3.24
CA VAL A 140 -5.99 -0.98 -2.06
C VAL A 140 -4.52 -0.88 -2.44
N VAL A 141 -3.94 0.30 -2.21
CA VAL A 141 -2.51 0.57 -2.39
C VAL A 141 -1.87 0.72 -1.02
N THR A 142 -0.88 -0.11 -0.71
CA THR A 142 -0.18 -0.10 0.59
C THR A 142 1.31 0.10 0.36
N ILE A 143 1.93 1.07 1.04
CA ILE A 143 3.38 1.20 1.15
C ILE A 143 3.80 0.92 2.60
N ASN A 144 4.59 -0.14 2.78
CA ASN A 144 5.25 -0.44 4.04
C ASN A 144 6.63 0.24 4.03
N ALA A 145 6.87 1.13 5.00
CA ALA A 145 8.11 1.87 5.16
C ALA A 145 8.70 1.63 6.55
N PRO A 146 9.78 0.83 6.68
CA PRO A 146 10.44 0.61 7.96
C PRO A 146 10.98 1.91 8.57
N VAL A 147 10.68 2.18 9.86
CA VAL A 147 11.08 3.42 10.56
C VAL A 147 12.06 3.16 11.69
N ALA A 148 11.94 2.05 12.42
CA ALA A 148 12.89 1.71 13.45
C ALA A 148 13.14 0.21 13.41
N VAL A 149 14.42 -0.14 13.26
CA VAL A 149 14.90 -1.51 13.30
C VAL A 149 15.53 -1.72 14.67
N ALA A 150 15.06 -2.70 15.43
CA ALA A 150 15.58 -2.97 16.77
C ALA A 150 17.11 -3.28 16.74
N PRO A 151 17.85 -2.98 17.83
CA PRO A 151 19.28 -3.32 17.92
C PRO A 151 19.49 -4.83 17.71
N GLY A 152 20.24 -5.22 16.67
CA GLY A 152 20.51 -6.62 16.34
C GLY A 152 19.73 -7.21 15.16
N SER A 153 18.92 -6.42 14.44
CA SER A 153 18.49 -6.83 13.09
C SER A 153 19.67 -6.78 12.11
N SER A 154 19.72 -7.72 11.18
CA SER A 154 20.63 -7.69 10.03
C SER A 154 20.44 -6.44 9.15
N GLU A 155 19.32 -5.74 9.32
CA GLU A 155 18.93 -4.52 8.59
C GLU A 155 19.45 -3.22 9.25
N SER A 156 20.08 -3.34 10.43
CA SER A 156 20.50 -2.21 11.29
C SER A 156 21.57 -1.29 10.71
N MET A 157 22.16 -1.62 9.56
CA MET A 157 23.21 -0.81 8.91
C MET A 157 22.80 -0.17 7.57
N ALA A 158 21.60 -0.44 7.05
CA ALA A 158 21.19 0.00 5.71
C ALA A 158 19.86 0.76 5.63
N ALA A 159 19.03 0.77 6.68
CA ALA A 159 17.78 1.53 6.67
C ALA A 159 18.06 3.04 6.83
N SER A 160 18.28 3.75 5.71
CA SER A 160 18.04 5.19 5.68
C SER A 160 16.59 5.39 6.09
N LEU A 161 16.34 6.11 7.19
CA LEU A 161 15.00 6.57 7.54
C LEU A 161 14.43 7.26 6.30
N THR A 162 13.50 6.61 5.61
CA THR A 162 12.90 7.26 4.44
C THR A 162 12.02 8.38 4.97
N GLU A 163 12.27 9.60 4.51
CA GLU A 163 11.49 10.75 4.94
C GLU A 163 10.02 10.51 4.57
N LEU A 164 9.11 10.77 5.52
CA LEU A 164 7.66 10.58 5.33
C LEU A 164 7.15 11.28 4.07
N ALA A 165 7.73 12.43 3.73
CA ALA A 165 7.40 13.18 2.53
C ALA A 165 7.71 12.43 1.22
N VAL A 166 8.72 11.56 1.20
CA VAL A 166 9.05 10.74 0.02
C VAL A 166 7.96 9.69 -0.19
N VAL A 167 7.56 8.99 0.88
CA VAL A 167 6.49 7.97 0.80
C VAL A 167 5.15 8.59 0.40
N GLU A 168 4.84 9.77 0.94
CA GLU A 168 3.66 10.54 0.54
C GLU A 168 3.69 10.91 -0.94
N GLN A 169 4.85 11.33 -1.47
CA GLN A 169 5.02 11.63 -2.88
C GLN A 169 4.88 10.37 -3.77
N GLU A 170 5.33 9.21 -3.29
CA GLU A 170 5.20 7.95 -4.01
C GLU A 170 3.75 7.51 -4.13
N ILE A 171 3.01 7.46 -3.03
CA ILE A 171 1.59 7.06 -3.08
C ILE A 171 0.76 8.09 -3.86
N THR A 172 1.01 9.39 -3.66
CA THR A 172 0.30 10.45 -4.39
C THR A 172 0.62 10.42 -5.88
N GLY A 173 1.87 10.21 -6.24
CA GLY A 173 2.29 10.11 -7.64
C GLY A 173 1.64 8.93 -8.35
N LEU A 174 1.60 7.77 -7.69
CA LEU A 174 0.93 6.56 -8.16
C LEU A 174 -0.56 6.82 -8.41
N LEU A 175 -1.29 7.31 -7.40
CA LEU A 175 -2.73 7.58 -7.50
C LEU A 175 -3.05 8.57 -8.61
N ARG A 176 -2.23 9.62 -8.76
CA ARG A 176 -2.48 10.67 -9.76
C ARG A 176 -2.39 10.18 -11.20
N GLY A 177 -1.59 9.15 -11.47
CA GLY A 177 -1.46 8.54 -12.79
C GLY A 177 -2.21 7.22 -12.96
N LEU A 178 -2.90 6.75 -11.93
CA LEU A 178 -3.64 5.49 -11.93
C LEU A 178 -4.75 5.53 -12.99
N THR A 179 -4.69 4.62 -13.96
CA THR A 179 -5.64 4.52 -15.06
C THR A 179 -6.12 3.08 -15.21
N ILE A 180 -7.43 2.89 -15.33
CA ILE A 180 -8.03 1.61 -15.71
C ILE A 180 -8.19 1.59 -17.24
N LYS A 181 -7.47 0.71 -17.91
CA LYS A 181 -7.50 0.51 -19.37
C LYS A 181 -8.54 -0.51 -19.80
N ASP A 182 -8.75 -1.54 -18.99
CA ASP A 182 -9.71 -2.60 -19.26
C ASP A 182 -10.59 -2.87 -18.05
N TRP A 183 -11.87 -2.52 -18.15
CA TRP A 183 -12.86 -2.73 -17.10
C TRP A 183 -13.41 -4.17 -17.06
N SER A 184 -13.11 -5.01 -18.06
CA SER A 184 -13.45 -6.44 -18.00
C SER A 184 -12.65 -7.19 -16.94
N LEU A 185 -11.60 -6.56 -16.38
CA LEU A 185 -10.86 -7.07 -15.22
C LEU A 185 -11.77 -7.41 -14.03
N PHE A 186 -12.90 -6.71 -13.86
CA PHE A 186 -13.76 -6.82 -12.69
C PHE A 186 -14.98 -7.76 -12.89
N GLY A 187 -15.09 -8.50 -14.00
CA GLY A 187 -16.27 -9.35 -14.28
C GLY A 187 -16.13 -10.35 -15.42
#